data_AF-A0A8B8L0K0-F1
#
_entry.id   AF-A0A8B8L0K0-F1
#
_cell.length_a   1.000
_cell.length_b   1.000
_cell.length_c   1.000
_cell.angle_alpha   90.00
_cell.angle_beta   90.00
_cell.angle_gamma   90.00
#
_symmetry.space_group_name_H-M   'P 1'
#
loop_
_entity.id
_entity.type
_entity.pdbx_description
1 polymer ?
#
loop_
_entity_poly.entity_id
_entity_poly.type
_entity_poly.pdbx_seq_one_letter_code
_entity_poly.pdbx_strand_id
1 'polypeptide(L)'
;MASNSIIPYTSSSSSSHTYEVFVSFRGDIRNNFADHLFGGLGRKGIRFFRDDSKLEKGKLILPELLQAIDGSHILVVVFSEEYASSKWCLRELERIADYVDDRGKHVLPVFYRVDPSDVRKQSGQYKKAFDEYKQIFKEDEEKMEEVQRWREALARVGNLSGWHITNESEHSMIEIIVKDILTKLSHSISILPNQDLVGMESRVEEIEKLLCLDSINDVGVVGICGMPGIGKTTLGRALYKTIFRQYDFHCYIDDVSKNFRDFSTLGLLKQLLRQILNDRSLEIYNVSAGTDLVQRRLRHARALIILDNVDNIDQLYQLALKPNQLCAGTRIIINF
;
A
#
# COMPACT_ATOMS: atom_id res chain seq x y z
N MET A 1 -11.43 -53.27 9.84
CA MET A 1 -10.53 -52.87 8.73
C MET A 1 -10.93 -51.48 8.30
N ALA A 2 -10.29 -50.45 8.83
CA ALA A 2 -10.54 -49.06 8.48
C ALA A 2 -9.50 -48.66 7.43
N SER A 3 -9.97 -48.34 6.22
CA SER A 3 -9.15 -47.90 5.09
C SER A 3 -8.78 -46.42 5.28
N ASN A 4 -7.54 -46.15 5.66
CA ASN A 4 -6.96 -44.81 5.63
C ASN A 4 -6.62 -44.45 4.18
N SER A 5 -7.56 -43.79 3.49
CA SER A 5 -7.27 -43.08 2.26
C SER A 5 -6.54 -41.78 2.58
N ILE A 6 -5.21 -41.80 2.42
CA ILE A 6 -4.38 -40.60 2.45
C ILE A 6 -4.63 -39.87 1.13
N ILE A 7 -5.39 -38.77 1.18
CA ILE A 7 -5.51 -37.85 0.05
C ILE A 7 -4.18 -37.09 -0.05
N PRO A 8 -3.41 -37.25 -1.14
CA PRO A 8 -2.19 -36.48 -1.30
C PRO A 8 -2.60 -35.03 -1.59
N TYR A 9 -2.34 -34.14 -0.63
CA TYR A 9 -2.30 -32.72 -0.91
C TYR A 9 -1.12 -32.47 -1.85
N THR A 10 -1.41 -32.35 -3.14
CA THR A 10 -0.47 -31.76 -4.09
C THR A 10 -0.33 -30.30 -3.71
N SER A 11 0.69 -29.98 -2.92
CA SER A 11 1.15 -28.61 -2.75
C SER A 11 1.66 -28.15 -4.12
N SER A 12 0.81 -27.48 -4.89
CA SER A 12 1.30 -26.62 -5.96
C SER A 12 2.07 -25.50 -5.27
N SER A 13 3.40 -25.63 -5.21
CA SER A 13 4.29 -24.53 -4.89
C SER A 13 4.27 -23.56 -6.08
N SER A 14 3.14 -22.90 -6.31
CA SER A 14 3.17 -21.60 -6.95
C SER A 14 3.68 -20.65 -5.89
N SER A 15 4.98 -20.41 -5.86
CA SER A 15 5.54 -19.26 -5.15
C SER A 15 5.07 -18.01 -5.90
N SER A 16 3.79 -17.69 -5.81
CA SER A 16 3.19 -16.49 -6.36
C SER A 16 3.66 -15.33 -5.48
N HIS A 17 4.87 -14.84 -5.77
CA HIS A 17 5.32 -13.55 -5.30
C HIS A 17 4.47 -12.50 -6.04
N THR A 18 3.20 -12.39 -5.63
CA THR A 18 2.30 -11.34 -6.09
C THR A 18 2.75 -10.06 -5.42
N TYR A 19 3.33 -9.15 -6.20
CA TYR A 19 3.65 -7.81 -5.75
C TYR A 19 2.39 -6.95 -5.88
N GLU A 20 2.17 -6.03 -4.93
CA GLU A 20 1.07 -5.06 -5.04
C GLU A 20 1.48 -3.90 -5.96
N VAL A 21 2.76 -3.53 -5.94
CA VAL A 21 3.33 -2.42 -6.72
C VAL A 21 4.58 -2.88 -7.47
N PHE A 22 4.70 -2.52 -8.75
CA PHE A 22 5.94 -2.59 -9.52
C PHE A 22 6.51 -1.17 -9.68
N VAL A 23 7.82 -0.99 -9.47
CA VAL A 23 8.49 0.30 -9.67
C VAL A 23 9.57 0.18 -10.73
N SER A 24 9.36 0.81 -11.89
CA SER A 24 10.36 1.02 -12.93
C SER A 24 11.12 2.31 -12.65
N PHE A 25 12.45 2.24 -12.60
CA PHE A 25 13.31 3.40 -12.41
C PHE A 25 14.71 3.13 -12.94
N ARG A 26 15.46 4.21 -13.17
CA ARG A 26 16.86 4.11 -13.55
C ARG A 26 17.77 4.08 -12.32
N GLY A 27 18.85 3.30 -12.39
CA GLY A 27 19.77 3.12 -11.26
C GLY A 27 20.50 4.39 -10.78
N ASP A 28 20.41 5.52 -11.47
CA ASP A 28 20.93 6.84 -11.07
C ASP A 28 20.22 7.36 -9.82
N ILE A 29 18.91 7.11 -9.69
CA ILE A 29 18.10 7.55 -8.54
C ILE A 29 17.97 6.48 -7.44
N ARG A 30 18.83 5.46 -7.49
CA ARG A 30 18.73 4.30 -6.62
C ARG A 30 18.90 4.63 -5.15
N ASN A 31 19.93 5.40 -4.83
CA ASN A 31 20.38 5.66 -3.46
C ASN A 31 19.80 6.98 -2.91
N ASN A 32 18.79 7.54 -3.56
CA ASN A 32 18.10 8.76 -3.14
C ASN A 32 16.58 8.53 -3.17
N PHE A 33 15.87 9.12 -4.13
CA PHE A 33 14.43 9.09 -4.28
C PHE A 33 13.86 7.66 -4.28
N ALA A 34 14.46 6.73 -5.04
CA ALA A 34 13.93 5.37 -5.11
C ALA A 34 14.02 4.65 -3.76
N ASP A 35 15.16 4.73 -3.06
CA ASP A 35 15.33 4.12 -1.74
C ASP A 35 14.33 4.67 -0.73
N HIS A 36 14.12 5.99 -0.74
CA HIS A 36 13.13 6.64 0.12
C HIS A 36 11.69 6.24 -0.23
N LEU A 37 11.36 6.08 -1.52
CA LEU A 37 10.06 5.59 -1.97
C LEU A 37 9.83 4.15 -1.47
N PHE A 38 10.80 3.26 -1.61
CA PHE A 38 10.72 1.89 -1.09
C PHE A 38 10.59 1.86 0.43
N GLY A 39 11.31 2.73 1.14
CA GLY A 39 11.14 2.91 2.58
C GLY A 39 9.72 3.35 2.95
N GLY A 40 9.13 4.26 2.18
CA GLY A 40 7.74 4.71 2.36
C GLY A 40 6.72 3.60 2.14
N LEU A 41 6.85 2.85 1.04
CA LEU A 41 6.00 1.69 0.74
C LEU A 41 6.11 0.62 1.84
N GLY A 42 7.34 0.32 2.28
CA GLY A 42 7.61 -0.65 3.34
C GLY A 42 7.01 -0.24 4.69
N ARG A 43 7.07 1.04 5.07
CA ARG A 43 6.42 1.56 6.29
C ARG A 43 4.90 1.35 6.28
N LYS A 44 4.27 1.32 5.11
CA LYS A 44 2.83 1.03 4.95
C LYS A 44 2.52 -0.45 4.72
N GLY A 45 3.52 -1.33 4.77
CA GLY A 45 3.36 -2.77 4.59
C GLY A 45 2.92 -3.16 3.18
N ILE A 46 3.22 -2.33 2.19
CA ILE A 46 2.94 -2.58 0.78
C ILE A 46 4.03 -3.48 0.21
N ARG A 47 3.64 -4.59 -0.43
CA ARG A 47 4.57 -5.50 -1.13
C ARG A 47 4.92 -4.90 -2.49
N PHE A 48 6.20 -4.69 -2.77
CA PHE A 48 6.63 -4.10 -4.03
C PHE A 48 7.75 -4.90 -4.69
N PHE A 49 7.76 -4.89 -6.02
CA PHE A 49 8.90 -5.30 -6.82
C PHE A 49 9.75 -4.06 -7.14
N ARG A 50 11.06 -4.22 -6.95
CA ARG A 50 12.07 -3.22 -7.31
C ARG A 50 12.88 -3.77 -8.46
N ASP A 51 12.78 -3.17 -9.64
CA ASP A 51 13.73 -3.49 -10.70
C ASP A 51 15.09 -2.88 -10.38
N ASP A 52 16.07 -3.73 -10.08
CA ASP A 52 17.44 -3.30 -9.90
C ASP A 52 18.18 -3.41 -11.23
N SER A 53 18.20 -2.31 -11.99
CA SER A 53 18.89 -2.20 -13.28
C SER A 53 20.43 -2.44 -13.25
N LYS A 54 21.01 -2.93 -12.15
CA LYS A 54 22.42 -3.41 -12.04
C LYS A 54 22.51 -4.94 -11.92
N LEU A 55 21.40 -5.66 -12.02
CA LEU A 55 21.38 -7.12 -12.03
C LEU A 55 21.86 -7.65 -13.40
N GLU A 56 23.17 -7.77 -13.56
CA GLU A 56 23.72 -8.78 -14.46
C GLU A 56 24.74 -9.63 -13.71
N LYS A 57 24.32 -10.87 -13.42
CA LYS A 57 25.06 -12.11 -13.75
C LYS A 57 24.21 -13.35 -13.46
N GLY A 58 23.75 -14.04 -14.51
CA GLY A 58 23.53 -15.49 -14.41
C GLY A 58 22.43 -16.16 -15.24
N LYS A 59 21.23 -15.57 -15.46
CA LYS A 59 20.13 -16.22 -16.23
C LYS A 59 18.91 -15.31 -16.49
N LEU A 60 18.05 -15.76 -17.42
CA LEU A 60 16.79 -15.19 -17.96
C LEU A 60 15.97 -14.32 -16.97
N ILE A 61 16.29 -13.01 -16.91
CA ILE A 61 15.63 -12.01 -16.03
C ILE A 61 14.29 -11.53 -16.64
N LEU A 62 14.15 -11.57 -17.96
CA LEU A 62 13.04 -10.94 -18.66
C LEU A 62 11.66 -11.60 -18.38
N PRO A 63 11.52 -12.94 -18.31
CA PRO A 63 10.22 -13.56 -18.02
C PRO A 63 9.71 -13.26 -16.60
N GLU A 64 10.58 -13.28 -15.60
CA GLU A 64 10.21 -12.97 -14.21
C GLU A 64 9.85 -11.49 -14.03
N LEU A 65 10.58 -10.60 -14.73
CA LEU A 65 10.27 -9.16 -14.77
C LEU A 65 8.89 -8.90 -15.38
N LEU A 66 8.61 -9.46 -16.55
CA LEU A 66 7.32 -9.30 -17.21
C LEU A 66 6.20 -9.90 -16.35
N GLN A 67 6.43 -11.04 -15.68
CA GLN A 67 5.48 -11.59 -14.72
C GLN A 67 5.26 -10.67 -13.51
N ALA A 68 6.28 -9.96 -13.04
CA ALA A 68 6.13 -9.00 -11.95
C ALA A 68 5.30 -7.78 -12.38
N ILE A 69 5.50 -7.26 -13.60
CA ILE A 69 4.68 -6.20 -14.18
C ILE A 69 3.23 -6.69 -14.34
N ASP A 70 3.06 -7.89 -14.91
CA ASP A 70 1.76 -8.49 -15.21
C ASP A 70 0.98 -8.85 -13.94
N GLY A 71 1.67 -9.25 -12.88
CA GLY A 71 1.09 -9.62 -11.59
C GLY A 71 0.85 -8.46 -10.62
N SER A 72 1.36 -7.26 -10.91
CA SER A 72 1.20 -6.09 -10.04
C SER A 72 -0.08 -5.31 -10.34
N HIS A 73 -0.70 -4.74 -9.31
CA HIS A 73 -1.91 -3.91 -9.42
C HIS A 73 -1.61 -2.45 -9.78
N ILE A 74 -0.48 -1.93 -9.28
CA ILE A 74 -0.04 -0.56 -9.54
C ILE A 74 1.35 -0.60 -10.15
N LEU A 75 1.54 0.16 -11.24
CA LEU A 75 2.77 0.29 -11.99
C LEU A 75 3.28 1.73 -11.86
N VAL A 76 4.34 1.93 -11.08
CA VAL A 76 4.97 3.24 -10.90
C VAL A 76 6.16 3.35 -11.85
N VAL A 77 6.22 4.43 -12.62
CA VAL A 77 7.35 4.71 -13.51
C VAL A 77 8.02 6.01 -13.05
N VAL A 78 9.23 5.91 -12.54
CA VAL A 78 10.02 7.08 -12.13
C VAL A 78 10.96 7.49 -13.26
N PHE A 79 10.52 8.47 -14.02
CA PHE A 79 11.33 9.11 -15.05
C PHE A 79 12.38 10.02 -14.42
N SER A 80 13.64 9.74 -14.72
CA SER A 80 14.79 10.59 -14.41
C SER A 80 15.49 11.03 -15.70
N GLU A 81 16.45 11.94 -15.60
CA GLU A 81 17.24 12.44 -16.73
C GLU A 81 17.88 11.31 -17.56
N GLU A 82 18.34 10.24 -16.89
CA GLU A 82 19.03 9.09 -17.49
C GLU A 82 18.13 7.88 -17.77
N TYR A 83 16.81 8.01 -17.64
CA TYR A 83 15.91 6.87 -17.80
C TYR A 83 15.98 6.26 -19.20
N ALA A 84 15.94 7.10 -20.24
CA ALA A 84 15.96 6.66 -21.62
C ALA A 84 17.32 6.12 -22.12
N SER A 85 18.41 6.28 -21.36
CA SER A 85 19.70 5.68 -21.72
C SER A 85 19.76 4.18 -21.42
N SER A 86 18.78 3.64 -20.68
CA SER A 86 18.66 2.22 -20.34
C SER A 86 17.66 1.48 -21.23
N LYS A 87 18.16 0.59 -22.10
CA LYS A 87 17.33 -0.32 -22.90
C LYS A 87 16.39 -1.18 -22.04
N TRP A 88 16.83 -1.53 -20.83
CA TRP A 88 16.03 -2.33 -19.89
C TRP A 88 14.80 -1.54 -19.42
N CYS A 89 15.00 -0.30 -18.95
CA CYS A 89 13.91 0.57 -18.52
C CYS A 89 12.92 0.83 -19.67
N LEU A 90 13.41 0.99 -20.90
CA LEU A 90 12.55 1.17 -22.07
C LEU A 90 11.71 -0.07 -22.43
N ARG A 91 12.24 -1.29 -22.23
CA ARG A 91 11.49 -2.54 -22.40
C ARG A 91 10.43 -2.75 -21.33
N GLU A 92 10.74 -2.41 -20.08
CA GLU A 92 9.73 -2.38 -19.01
C GLU A 92 8.61 -1.41 -19.36
N LEU A 93 8.99 -0.21 -19.79
CA LEU A 93 8.04 0.84 -20.16
C LEU A 93 7.14 0.41 -21.31
N GLU A 94 7.70 -0.27 -22.33
CA GLU A 94 6.94 -0.86 -23.43
C GLU A 94 5.85 -1.79 -22.90
N ARG A 95 6.20 -2.70 -21.97
CA ARG A 95 5.20 -3.59 -21.36
C ARG A 95 4.19 -2.83 -20.49
N ILE A 96 4.64 -1.85 -19.71
CA ILE A 96 3.76 -1.03 -18.86
C ILE A 96 2.77 -0.23 -19.70
N ALA A 97 3.17 0.21 -20.90
CA ALA A 97 2.32 0.97 -21.81
C ALA A 97 1.07 0.19 -22.26
N ASP A 98 1.12 -1.14 -22.27
CA ASP A 98 -0.04 -1.99 -22.57
C ASP A 98 -1.18 -1.80 -21.54
N TYR A 99 -0.84 -1.38 -20.32
CA TYR A 99 -1.78 -1.21 -19.21
C TYR A 99 -2.28 0.22 -19.03
N VAL A 100 -1.89 1.16 -19.90
CA VAL A 100 -2.31 2.57 -19.80
C VAL A 100 -3.83 2.73 -19.93
N ASP A 101 -4.45 1.94 -20.80
CA ASP A 101 -5.89 1.96 -21.07
C ASP A 101 -6.64 0.82 -20.35
N ASP A 102 -5.93 0.03 -19.55
CA ASP A 102 -6.48 -1.09 -18.80
C ASP A 102 -7.19 -0.58 -17.54
N ARG A 103 -8.49 -0.92 -17.40
CA ARG A 103 -9.30 -0.46 -16.24
C ARG A 103 -8.98 -1.20 -14.93
N GLY A 104 -8.21 -2.28 -14.98
CA GLY A 104 -7.86 -3.13 -13.85
C GLY A 104 -6.53 -2.78 -13.18
N LYS A 105 -5.71 -1.90 -13.78
CA LYS A 105 -4.43 -1.46 -13.21
C LYS A 105 -4.29 0.06 -13.20
N HIS A 106 -3.40 0.55 -12.35
CA HIS A 106 -3.03 1.96 -12.31
C HIS A 106 -1.58 2.16 -12.76
N VAL A 107 -1.39 2.96 -13.82
CA VAL A 107 -0.06 3.41 -14.26
C VAL A 107 0.18 4.83 -13.74
N LEU A 108 1.25 5.01 -12.97
CA LEU A 108 1.53 6.22 -12.21
C LEU A 108 2.92 6.77 -12.57
N PRO A 109 3.01 7.80 -13.44
CA PRO A 109 4.29 8.43 -13.74
C PRO A 109 4.74 9.40 -12.64
N VAL A 110 6.02 9.35 -12.32
CA VAL A 110 6.72 10.31 -11.45
C VAL A 110 7.87 10.91 -12.26
N PHE A 111 7.83 12.22 -12.49
CA PHE A 111 8.84 12.96 -13.22
C PHE A 111 9.82 13.58 -12.22
N TYR A 112 10.89 12.85 -11.93
CA TYR A 112 11.90 13.24 -10.94
C TYR A 112 13.07 13.97 -11.61
N ARG A 113 13.16 15.27 -11.36
CA ARG A 113 14.16 16.20 -11.90
C ARG A 113 14.26 16.15 -13.42
N VAL A 114 13.13 15.91 -14.08
CA VAL A 114 12.99 15.91 -15.54
C VAL A 114 11.68 16.60 -15.90
N ASP A 115 11.71 17.42 -16.95
CA ASP A 115 10.49 18.04 -17.46
C ASP A 115 9.60 16.97 -18.12
N PRO A 116 8.31 16.84 -17.75
CA PRO A 116 7.39 15.90 -18.39
C PRO A 116 7.31 16.07 -19.91
N SER A 117 7.56 17.28 -20.42
CA SER A 117 7.62 17.56 -21.86
C SER A 117 8.82 16.92 -22.54
N ASP A 118 9.98 16.83 -21.86
CA ASP A 118 11.15 16.13 -22.38
C ASP A 118 10.90 14.63 -22.49
N VAL A 119 10.16 14.05 -21.55
CA VAL A 119 9.77 12.63 -21.59
C VAL A 119 8.80 12.36 -22.74
N ARG A 120 7.67 13.08 -22.79
CA ARG A 120 6.58 12.79 -23.74
C ARG A 120 6.88 13.21 -25.18
N LYS A 121 7.74 14.22 -25.38
CA LYS A 121 8.19 14.68 -26.72
C LYS A 121 9.58 14.15 -27.10
N GLN A 122 10.22 13.40 -26.19
CA GLN A 122 11.58 12.90 -26.34
C GLN A 122 12.56 14.00 -26.76
N SER A 123 12.54 15.12 -26.03
CA SER A 123 13.48 16.24 -26.16
C SER A 123 14.60 16.16 -25.11
N GLY A 124 15.48 17.16 -25.06
CA GLY A 124 16.58 17.19 -24.08
C GLY A 124 17.46 15.93 -24.13
N GLN A 125 17.66 15.31 -22.97
CA GLN A 125 18.50 14.11 -22.80
C GLN A 125 17.87 12.85 -23.40
N TYR A 126 16.54 12.77 -23.40
CA TYR A 126 15.82 11.68 -24.04
C TYR A 126 16.08 11.67 -25.55
N LYS A 127 16.14 12.85 -26.17
CA LYS A 127 16.50 12.96 -27.59
C LYS A 127 17.88 12.36 -27.86
N LYS A 128 18.87 12.72 -27.04
CA LYS A 128 20.25 12.24 -27.21
C LYS A 128 20.32 10.72 -27.11
N ALA A 129 19.67 10.12 -26.11
CA ALA A 129 19.62 8.67 -25.95
C ALA A 129 19.02 7.98 -27.20
N PHE A 130 17.95 8.52 -27.77
CA PHE A 130 17.38 7.94 -28.97
C PHE A 130 18.16 8.22 -30.26
N ASP A 131 18.85 9.36 -30.35
CA ASP A 131 19.74 9.63 -31.48
C ASP A 131 20.92 8.64 -31.46
N GLU A 132 21.44 8.29 -30.29
CA GLU A 132 22.44 7.22 -30.11
C GLU A 132 21.90 5.85 -30.56
N TYR A 133 20.70 5.45 -30.11
CA TYR A 133 20.10 4.18 -30.55
C TYR A 133 19.89 4.12 -32.06
N LYS A 134 19.45 5.22 -32.69
CA LYS A 134 19.31 5.30 -34.15
C LYS A 134 20.63 5.12 -34.88
N GLN A 135 21.75 5.60 -34.33
CA GLN A 135 23.07 5.38 -34.93
C GLN A 135 23.53 3.93 -34.73
N ILE A 136 23.35 3.38 -33.53
CA ILE A 136 23.79 2.00 -33.19
C ILE A 136 23.01 0.95 -34.00
N PHE A 137 21.72 1.18 -34.21
CA PHE A 137 20.80 0.20 -34.83
C PHE A 137 20.45 0.52 -36.29
N LYS A 138 21.18 1.44 -36.92
CA LYS A 138 20.83 1.98 -38.24
C LYS A 138 20.61 0.93 -39.33
N GLU A 139 21.31 -0.21 -39.25
CA GLU A 139 21.27 -1.30 -40.23
C GLU A 139 20.43 -2.51 -39.75
N ASP A 140 19.81 -2.41 -38.58
CA ASP A 140 19.00 -3.48 -37.97
C ASP A 140 17.53 -3.03 -37.89
N GLU A 141 16.74 -3.46 -38.89
CA GLU A 141 15.32 -3.08 -39.01
C GLU A 141 14.51 -3.48 -37.77
N GLU A 142 14.76 -4.68 -37.22
CA GLU A 142 14.05 -5.18 -36.02
C GLU A 142 14.34 -4.30 -34.79
N LYS A 143 15.61 -3.89 -34.61
CA LYS A 143 15.99 -2.98 -33.53
C LYS A 143 15.43 -1.59 -33.72
N MET A 144 15.31 -1.11 -34.96
CA MET A 144 14.70 0.18 -35.25
C MET A 144 13.19 0.18 -34.96
N GLU A 145 12.50 -0.93 -35.22
CA GLU A 145 11.11 -1.13 -34.78
C GLU A 145 10.99 -1.19 -33.25
N GLU A 146 11.92 -1.85 -32.55
CA GLU A 146 12.00 -1.84 -31.08
C GLU A 146 12.15 -0.40 -30.54
N VAL A 147 13.05 0.40 -31.12
CA VAL A 147 13.22 1.82 -30.78
C VAL A 147 11.95 2.63 -30.98
N GLN A 148 11.19 2.35 -32.05
CA GLN A 148 9.94 3.04 -32.32
C GLN A 148 8.87 2.71 -31.26
N ARG A 149 8.75 1.44 -30.85
CA ARG A 149 7.87 1.02 -29.75
C ARG A 149 8.23 1.69 -28.42
N TRP A 150 9.51 1.85 -28.12
CA TRP A 150 9.96 2.60 -26.93
C TRP A 150 9.56 4.07 -26.96
N ARG A 151 9.64 4.72 -28.13
CA ARG A 151 9.19 6.12 -28.30
C ARG A 151 7.69 6.25 -28.05
N GLU A 152 6.91 5.33 -28.58
CA GLU A 152 5.46 5.29 -28.38
C GLU A 152 5.08 5.05 -26.93
N ALA A 153 5.77 4.12 -26.25
CA ALA A 153 5.58 3.86 -24.83
C ALA A 153 5.86 5.09 -23.95
N LEU A 154 6.96 5.82 -24.21
CA LEU A 154 7.27 7.09 -23.55
C LEU A 154 6.21 8.15 -23.80
N ALA A 155 5.73 8.28 -25.03
CA ALA A 155 4.67 9.23 -25.36
C ALA A 155 3.37 8.88 -24.62
N ARG A 156 2.99 7.60 -24.57
CA ARG A 156 1.77 7.15 -23.88
C ARG A 156 1.85 7.36 -22.37
N VAL A 157 2.87 6.81 -21.71
CA VAL A 157 3.00 6.88 -20.25
C VAL A 157 3.36 8.31 -19.79
N GLY A 158 4.21 9.02 -20.55
CA GLY A 158 4.58 10.41 -20.24
C GLY A 158 3.45 11.44 -20.45
N ASN A 159 2.36 11.07 -21.13
CA ASN A 159 1.16 11.90 -21.25
C ASN A 159 0.16 11.69 -20.09
N LEU A 160 0.38 10.70 -19.23
CA LEU A 160 -0.46 10.50 -18.05
C LEU A 160 -0.23 11.58 -17.01
N SER A 161 -1.28 11.85 -16.23
CA SER A 161 -1.18 12.74 -15.07
C SER A 161 -0.36 12.06 -13.98
N GLY A 162 0.58 12.79 -13.40
CA GLY A 162 1.50 12.29 -12.38
C GLY A 162 2.13 13.42 -11.58
N TRP A 163 3.21 13.10 -10.88
CA TRP A 163 3.91 14.05 -10.03
C TRP A 163 5.16 14.57 -10.72
N HIS A 164 5.31 15.89 -10.78
CA HIS A 164 6.52 16.55 -11.24
C HIS A 164 7.29 17.04 -10.02
N ILE A 165 8.51 16.52 -9.81
CA ILE A 165 9.35 16.77 -8.64
C ILE A 165 10.64 17.40 -9.12
N THR A 166 10.83 18.68 -8.85
CA THR A 166 12.01 19.46 -9.26
C THR A 166 12.79 19.93 -8.04
N ASN A 167 12.17 20.76 -7.20
CA ASN A 167 12.77 21.43 -6.06
C ASN A 167 11.98 21.21 -4.76
N GLU A 168 10.91 20.42 -4.81
CA GLU A 168 10.10 20.06 -3.64
C GLU A 168 10.87 19.14 -2.69
N SER A 169 10.43 19.10 -1.44
CA SER A 169 10.92 18.10 -0.49
C SER A 169 10.58 16.70 -0.98
N GLU A 170 11.60 15.90 -1.29
CA GLU A 170 11.45 14.49 -1.70
C GLU A 170 10.64 13.70 -0.67
N HIS A 171 10.87 13.96 0.62
CA HIS A 171 10.14 13.32 1.70
C HIS A 171 8.63 13.59 1.61
N SER A 172 8.23 14.87 1.47
CA SER A 172 6.81 15.23 1.37
C SER A 172 6.17 14.64 0.13
N MET A 173 6.85 14.65 -1.01
CA MET A 173 6.33 14.06 -2.25
C MET A 173 6.18 12.55 -2.16
N ILE A 174 7.12 11.86 -1.50
CA ILE A 174 7.03 10.42 -1.27
C ILE A 174 5.84 10.07 -0.39
N GLU A 175 5.59 10.81 0.69
CA GLU A 175 4.41 10.58 1.54
C GLU A 175 3.09 10.78 0.76
N ILE A 176 3.04 11.77 -0.16
CA ILE A 176 1.88 11.96 -1.05
C ILE A 176 1.72 10.78 -2.01
N ILE A 177 2.79 10.36 -2.68
CA ILE A 177 2.77 9.25 -3.64
C ILE A 177 2.36 7.94 -2.95
N VAL A 178 2.97 7.62 -1.81
CA VAL A 178 2.66 6.40 -1.04
C VAL A 178 1.22 6.40 -0.56
N LYS A 179 0.69 7.55 -0.13
CA LYS A 179 -0.72 7.69 0.25
C LYS A 179 -1.65 7.41 -0.93
N ASP A 180 -1.37 7.99 -2.10
CA ASP A 180 -2.18 7.78 -3.30
C ASP A 180 -2.16 6.31 -3.79
N ILE A 181 -0.98 5.69 -3.79
CA ILE A 181 -0.79 4.25 -4.06
C ILE A 181 -1.66 3.43 -3.11
N LEU A 182 -1.61 3.74 -1.81
CA LEU A 182 -2.36 3.00 -0.81
C LEU A 182 -3.88 3.14 -1.01
N THR A 183 -4.37 4.35 -1.30
CA THR A 183 -5.80 4.58 -1.59
C THR A 183 -6.25 3.76 -2.81
N LYS A 184 -5.45 3.75 -3.88
CA LYS A 184 -5.72 2.94 -5.08
C LYS A 184 -5.73 1.44 -4.76
N LEU A 185 -4.77 0.95 -3.98
CA LEU A 185 -4.75 -0.45 -3.53
C LEU A 185 -5.98 -0.81 -2.71
N SER A 186 -6.45 0.05 -1.80
CA SER A 186 -7.67 -0.24 -1.02
C SER A 186 -8.91 -0.38 -1.90
N HIS A 187 -9.05 0.45 -2.94
CA HIS A 187 -10.14 0.30 -3.91
C HIS A 187 -10.02 -0.98 -4.74
N SER A 188 -8.80 -1.38 -5.13
CA SER A 188 -8.57 -2.65 -5.85
C SER A 188 -8.81 -3.88 -4.97
N ILE A 189 -8.44 -3.84 -3.68
CA ILE A 189 -8.59 -4.96 -2.73
C ILE A 189 -10.05 -5.13 -2.29
N SER A 190 -10.84 -4.04 -2.25
CA SER A 190 -12.29 -4.13 -2.01
C SER A 190 -13.03 -4.95 -3.08
N ILE A 191 -12.39 -5.23 -4.22
CA ILE A 191 -12.92 -6.05 -5.33
C ILE A 191 -12.48 -7.52 -5.21
N LEU A 192 -11.53 -7.84 -4.32
CA LEU A 192 -11.16 -9.23 -4.08
C LEU A 192 -12.23 -9.88 -3.22
N PRO A 193 -12.93 -10.93 -3.70
CA PRO A 193 -13.89 -11.62 -2.88
C PRO A 193 -13.15 -12.21 -1.68
N ASN A 194 -13.54 -11.81 -0.47
CA ASN A 194 -13.39 -12.73 0.65
C ASN A 194 -14.31 -13.91 0.28
N GLN A 195 -13.72 -14.94 -0.35
CA GLN A 195 -14.41 -16.01 -1.08
C GLN A 195 -15.44 -16.81 -0.25
N ASP A 196 -15.56 -16.51 1.05
CA ASP A 196 -16.42 -17.23 1.99
C ASP A 196 -17.55 -16.39 2.60
N LEU A 197 -17.72 -15.10 2.25
CA LEU A 197 -18.69 -14.21 2.92
C LEU A 197 -19.49 -13.32 1.96
N VAL A 198 -20.56 -13.89 1.39
CA VAL A 198 -21.48 -13.16 0.50
C VAL A 198 -22.16 -11.98 1.22
N GLY A 199 -22.02 -10.77 0.66
CA GLY A 199 -22.76 -9.57 1.11
C GLY A 199 -22.10 -8.77 2.24
N MET A 200 -20.82 -9.00 2.51
CA MET A 200 -20.05 -8.18 3.46
C MET A 200 -19.52 -6.90 2.83
N GLU A 201 -19.26 -6.89 1.53
CA GLU A 201 -18.73 -5.74 0.79
C GLU A 201 -19.64 -4.51 0.96
N SER A 202 -20.95 -4.67 0.74
CA SER A 202 -21.92 -3.58 0.88
C SER A 202 -22.03 -3.04 2.30
N ARG A 203 -21.88 -3.90 3.32
CA ARG A 203 -21.88 -3.50 4.74
C ARG A 203 -20.60 -2.79 5.13
N VAL A 204 -19.46 -3.21 4.59
CA VAL A 204 -18.17 -2.51 4.77
C VAL A 204 -18.27 -1.12 4.15
N GLU A 205 -18.72 -1.00 2.90
CA GLU A 205 -18.93 0.29 2.23
C GLU A 205 -19.89 1.22 2.99
N GLU A 206 -20.96 0.68 3.58
CA GLU A 206 -21.88 1.45 4.40
C GLU A 206 -21.19 2.02 5.65
N ILE A 207 -20.39 1.21 6.35
CA ILE A 207 -19.62 1.69 7.50
C ILE A 207 -18.54 2.68 7.07
N GLU A 208 -17.86 2.48 5.94
CA GLU A 208 -16.87 3.44 5.42
C GLU A 208 -17.51 4.82 5.16
N LYS A 209 -18.72 4.84 4.59
CA LYS A 209 -19.51 6.08 4.41
C LYS A 209 -19.87 6.71 5.75
N LEU A 210 -20.34 5.92 6.72
CA LEU A 210 -20.67 6.41 8.06
C LEU A 210 -19.44 6.96 8.80
N LEU A 211 -18.29 6.31 8.64
CA LEU A 211 -17.02 6.77 9.21
C LEU A 211 -16.53 8.05 8.53
N CYS A 212 -17.12 8.48 7.41
CA CYS A 212 -16.69 9.65 6.65
C CYS A 212 -15.16 9.64 6.50
N LEU A 213 -14.59 8.60 5.87
CA LEU A 213 -13.14 8.44 5.77
C LEU A 213 -12.43 9.66 5.13
N ASP A 214 -13.16 10.43 4.33
CA ASP A 214 -12.69 11.68 3.73
C ASP A 214 -12.69 12.89 4.69
N SER A 215 -13.41 12.81 5.83
CA SER A 215 -13.42 13.84 6.87
C SER A 215 -12.17 13.74 7.74
N ILE A 216 -11.25 14.69 7.58
CA ILE A 216 -9.99 14.75 8.35
C ILE A 216 -10.14 15.63 9.60
N ASN A 217 -11.29 16.29 9.78
CA ASN A 217 -11.44 17.38 10.76
C ASN A 217 -12.01 16.93 12.12
N ASP A 218 -12.43 15.69 12.26
CA ASP A 218 -13.09 15.19 13.47
C ASP A 218 -12.61 13.79 13.89
N VAL A 219 -12.97 13.40 15.12
CA VAL A 219 -12.78 12.04 15.64
C VAL A 219 -14.11 11.31 15.56
N GLY A 220 -14.17 10.27 14.74
CA GLY A 220 -15.40 9.49 14.51
C GLY A 220 -15.48 8.28 15.43
N VAL A 221 -16.64 8.05 16.04
CA VAL A 221 -16.92 6.85 16.85
C VAL A 221 -18.19 6.19 16.34
N VAL A 222 -18.12 4.91 15.98
CA VAL A 222 -19.25 4.13 15.46
C VAL A 222 -19.47 2.91 16.34
N GLY A 223 -20.70 2.74 16.82
CA GLY A 223 -21.14 1.54 17.52
C GLY A 223 -21.88 0.59 16.57
N ILE A 224 -21.50 -0.68 16.54
CA ILE A 224 -22.18 -1.74 15.79
C ILE A 224 -22.88 -2.65 16.81
N CYS A 225 -24.22 -2.62 16.80
CA CYS A 225 -25.06 -3.43 17.68
C CYS A 225 -25.95 -4.38 16.86
N GLY A 226 -26.39 -5.47 17.50
CA GLY A 226 -27.24 -6.47 16.86
C GLY A 226 -27.22 -7.80 17.57
N MET A 227 -28.14 -8.69 17.21
CA MET A 227 -28.27 -10.01 17.85
C MET A 227 -26.96 -10.82 17.77
N PRO A 228 -26.68 -11.70 18.74
CA PRO A 228 -25.60 -12.67 18.65
C PRO A 228 -25.68 -13.47 17.33
N GLY A 229 -24.53 -13.70 16.69
CA GLY A 229 -24.47 -14.49 15.44
C GLY A 229 -24.73 -13.73 14.14
N ILE A 230 -25.12 -12.44 14.18
CA ILE A 230 -25.41 -11.65 12.95
C ILE A 230 -24.16 -11.25 12.14
N GLY A 231 -22.96 -11.57 12.66
CA GLY A 231 -21.68 -11.35 11.97
C GLY A 231 -20.95 -10.05 12.30
N LYS A 232 -21.18 -9.43 13.46
CA LYS A 232 -20.54 -8.14 13.85
C LYS A 232 -19.02 -8.23 13.95
N THR A 233 -18.50 -9.25 14.62
CA THR A 233 -17.06 -9.58 14.66
C THR A 233 -16.49 -9.75 13.26
N THR A 234 -17.21 -10.47 12.39
CA THR A 234 -16.80 -10.70 11.00
C THR A 234 -16.72 -9.39 10.23
N LEU A 235 -17.71 -8.52 10.40
CA LEU A 235 -17.78 -7.20 9.77
C LEU A 235 -16.66 -6.28 10.27
N GLY A 236 -16.44 -6.20 11.58
CA GLY A 236 -15.35 -5.42 12.18
C GLY A 236 -13.98 -5.88 11.68
N ARG A 237 -13.76 -7.20 11.58
CA ARG A 237 -12.51 -7.77 11.05
C ARG A 237 -12.33 -7.50 9.55
N ALA A 238 -13.39 -7.60 8.76
CA ALA A 238 -13.36 -7.27 7.34
C ALA A 238 -12.99 -5.80 7.14
N LEU A 239 -13.70 -4.89 7.81
CA LEU A 239 -13.42 -3.46 7.80
C LEU A 239 -11.97 -3.15 8.19
N TYR A 240 -11.49 -3.72 9.30
CA TYR A 240 -10.11 -3.54 9.75
C TYR A 240 -9.12 -3.85 8.63
N LYS A 241 -9.23 -5.03 8.01
CA LYS A 241 -8.32 -5.47 6.94
C LYS A 241 -8.36 -4.55 5.72
N THR A 242 -9.51 -3.93 5.43
CA THR A 242 -9.67 -3.01 4.31
C THR A 242 -8.97 -1.67 4.55
N ILE A 243 -9.14 -1.07 5.73
CA ILE A 243 -8.78 0.34 5.94
C ILE A 243 -7.59 0.59 6.88
N PHE A 244 -7.08 -0.41 7.62
CA PHE A 244 -6.06 -0.18 8.67
C PHE A 244 -4.80 0.53 8.18
N ARG A 245 -4.35 0.22 6.95
CA ARG A 245 -3.12 0.79 6.38
C ARG A 245 -3.21 2.32 6.16
N GLN A 246 -4.43 2.86 6.07
CA GLN A 246 -4.67 4.29 5.83
C GLN A 246 -4.38 5.17 7.06
N TYR A 247 -4.22 4.54 8.23
CA TYR A 247 -3.99 5.19 9.51
C TYR A 247 -2.52 5.10 9.91
N ASP A 248 -2.10 5.99 10.79
CA ASP A 248 -0.73 6.02 11.30
C ASP A 248 -0.54 4.96 12.37
N PHE A 249 -1.58 4.78 13.17
CA PHE A 249 -1.69 3.71 14.17
C PHE A 249 -2.96 2.90 13.95
N HIS A 250 -2.91 1.62 14.29
CA HIS A 250 -4.10 0.78 14.23
C HIS A 250 -4.09 -0.27 15.33
N CYS A 251 -5.27 -0.64 15.81
CA CYS A 251 -5.44 -1.65 16.85
C CYS A 251 -6.75 -2.40 16.66
N TYR A 252 -6.70 -3.72 16.79
CA TYR A 252 -7.87 -4.58 16.88
C TYR A 252 -7.81 -5.37 18.20
N ILE A 253 -8.86 -5.28 19.01
CA ILE A 253 -9.01 -6.06 20.25
C ILE A 253 -10.21 -6.98 20.06
N ASP A 254 -9.95 -8.28 19.83
CA ASP A 254 -10.99 -9.28 19.48
C ASP A 254 -12.01 -9.55 20.59
N ASP A 255 -11.67 -9.37 21.86
CA ASP A 255 -12.58 -9.63 22.96
C ASP A 255 -12.25 -8.73 24.16
N VAL A 256 -12.85 -7.55 24.20
CA VAL A 256 -12.62 -6.57 25.27
C VAL A 256 -13.13 -7.11 26.61
N SER A 257 -14.32 -7.73 26.63
CA SER A 257 -14.91 -8.29 27.84
C SER A 257 -14.03 -9.36 28.50
N LYS A 258 -13.51 -10.30 27.71
CA LYS A 258 -12.59 -11.33 28.22
C LYS A 258 -11.27 -10.72 28.67
N ASN A 259 -10.66 -9.86 27.86
CA ASN A 259 -9.36 -9.30 28.19
C ASN A 259 -9.40 -8.41 29.45
N PHE A 260 -10.51 -7.73 29.68
CA PHE A 260 -10.73 -6.98 30.92
C PHE A 260 -10.75 -7.90 32.14
N ARG A 261 -11.45 -9.04 32.05
CA ARG A 261 -11.54 -10.05 33.12
C ARG A 261 -10.19 -10.73 33.38
N ASP A 262 -9.46 -11.06 32.32
CA ASP A 262 -8.23 -11.86 32.43
C ASP A 262 -6.99 -11.02 32.81
N PHE A 263 -6.90 -9.77 32.33
CA PHE A 263 -5.64 -8.99 32.39
C PHE A 263 -5.76 -7.62 33.03
N SER A 264 -6.93 -7.24 33.55
CA SER A 264 -7.24 -5.91 34.10
C SER A 264 -7.10 -4.75 33.10
N THR A 265 -7.43 -3.52 33.51
CA THR A 265 -7.19 -2.30 32.74
C THR A 265 -5.76 -2.20 32.21
N LEU A 266 -4.76 -2.57 33.01
CA LEU A 266 -3.35 -2.48 32.61
C LEU A 266 -3.03 -3.41 31.44
N GLY A 267 -3.64 -4.60 31.40
CA GLY A 267 -3.48 -5.56 30.31
C GLY A 267 -4.04 -5.03 28.99
N LEU A 268 -5.22 -4.43 29.02
CA LEU A 268 -5.84 -3.80 27.85
C LEU A 268 -5.00 -2.64 27.31
N LEU A 269 -4.52 -1.75 28.19
CA LEU A 269 -3.65 -0.64 27.78
C LEU A 269 -2.35 -1.15 27.16
N LYS A 270 -1.74 -2.21 27.73
CA LYS A 270 -0.55 -2.85 27.14
C LYS A 270 -0.84 -3.42 25.76
N GLN A 271 -1.96 -4.12 25.58
CA GLN A 271 -2.35 -4.69 24.29
C GLN A 271 -2.54 -3.59 23.23
N LEU A 272 -3.25 -2.52 23.58
CA LEU A 272 -3.48 -1.37 22.70
C LEU A 272 -2.16 -0.71 22.31
N LEU A 273 -1.29 -0.40 23.29
CA LEU A 273 -0.02 0.27 23.04
C LEU A 273 0.98 -0.58 22.26
N ARG A 274 1.02 -1.90 22.48
CA ARG A 274 1.89 -2.80 21.70
C ARG A 274 1.53 -2.82 20.22
N GLN A 275 0.23 -2.75 19.90
CA GLN A 275 -0.23 -2.68 18.51
C GLN A 275 0.04 -1.31 17.89
N ILE A 276 -0.31 -0.23 18.60
CA ILE A 276 -0.08 1.16 18.14
C ILE A 276 1.41 1.43 17.92
N LEU A 277 2.27 1.03 18.85
CA LEU A 277 3.71 1.30 18.77
C LEU A 277 4.47 0.28 17.95
N ASN A 278 3.84 -0.84 17.59
CA ASN A 278 4.48 -2.02 17.02
C ASN A 278 5.72 -2.48 17.82
N ASP A 279 5.70 -2.28 19.14
CA ASP A 279 6.79 -2.60 20.06
C ASP A 279 6.35 -3.69 21.04
N ARG A 280 6.84 -4.91 20.82
CA ARG A 280 6.53 -6.07 21.67
C ARG A 280 7.28 -6.03 23.01
N SER A 281 8.35 -5.25 23.11
CA SER A 281 9.18 -5.10 24.31
C SER A 281 8.69 -3.99 25.25
N LEU A 282 7.61 -3.31 24.90
CA LEU A 282 7.07 -2.20 25.69
C LEU A 282 6.76 -2.62 27.14
N GLU A 283 7.44 -1.99 28.08
CA GLU A 283 7.21 -2.13 29.52
C GLU A 283 6.34 -0.99 30.06
N ILE A 284 5.22 -1.36 30.69
CA ILE A 284 4.31 -0.43 31.35
C ILE A 284 4.03 -0.95 32.75
N TYR A 285 4.37 -0.16 33.76
CA TYR A 285 4.35 -0.61 35.15
C TYR A 285 3.04 -0.29 35.88
N ASN A 286 2.26 0.68 35.41
CA ASN A 286 1.00 1.06 36.04
C ASN A 286 0.01 1.70 35.04
N VAL A 287 -1.27 1.78 35.46
CA VAL A 287 -2.37 2.30 34.63
C VAL A 287 -2.13 3.76 34.23
N SER A 288 -1.70 4.61 35.16
CA SER A 288 -1.45 6.03 34.87
C SER A 288 -0.44 6.22 33.74
N ALA A 289 0.70 5.52 33.81
CA ALA A 289 1.73 5.58 32.78
C ALA A 289 1.22 5.05 31.42
N GLY A 290 0.41 3.99 31.44
CA GLY A 290 -0.24 3.47 30.24
C GLY A 290 -1.20 4.49 29.61
N THR A 291 -2.11 5.05 30.41
CA THR A 291 -3.07 6.08 29.99
C THR A 291 -2.37 7.31 29.41
N ASP A 292 -1.35 7.83 30.08
CA ASP A 292 -0.59 8.99 29.62
C ASP A 292 0.09 8.71 28.27
N LEU A 293 0.63 7.50 28.09
CA LEU A 293 1.28 7.11 26.84
C LEU A 293 0.27 6.99 25.70
N VAL A 294 -0.91 6.39 25.94
CA VAL A 294 -1.99 6.32 24.95
C VAL A 294 -2.38 7.73 24.49
N GLN A 295 -2.68 8.62 25.43
CA GLN A 295 -3.09 9.99 25.13
C GLN A 295 -2.01 10.75 24.36
N ARG A 296 -0.75 10.68 24.81
CA ARG A 296 0.37 11.36 24.13
C ARG A 296 0.54 10.88 22.68
N ARG A 297 0.38 9.58 22.42
CA ARG A 297 0.56 9.02 21.08
C ARG A 297 -0.62 9.34 20.17
N LEU A 298 -1.83 9.09 20.65
CA LEU A 298 -3.05 9.25 19.86
C LEU A 298 -3.48 10.70 19.66
N ARG A 299 -2.92 11.65 20.41
CA ARG A 299 -3.14 13.08 20.20
C ARG A 299 -2.48 13.63 18.92
N HIS A 300 -1.42 12.98 18.44
CA HIS A 300 -0.58 13.50 17.36
C HIS A 300 -0.57 12.67 16.08
N ALA A 301 -1.29 11.55 16.05
CA ALA A 301 -1.32 10.65 14.91
C ALA A 301 -2.71 10.01 14.80
N ARG A 302 -3.17 9.80 13.57
CA ARG A 302 -4.50 9.25 13.32
C ARG A 302 -4.50 7.76 13.63
N ALA A 303 -5.51 7.30 14.35
CA ALA A 303 -5.65 5.89 14.67
C ALA A 303 -6.94 5.27 14.17
N LEU A 304 -6.87 3.99 13.77
CA LEU A 304 -8.03 3.11 13.63
C LEU A 304 -8.07 2.13 14.79
N ILE A 305 -9.11 2.19 15.61
CA ILE A 305 -9.24 1.32 16.79
C ILE A 305 -10.55 0.54 16.68
N ILE A 306 -10.47 -0.78 16.65
CA ILE A 306 -11.66 -1.65 16.70
C ILE A 306 -11.67 -2.42 18.01
N LEU A 307 -12.77 -2.26 18.74
CA LEU A 307 -13.04 -2.87 20.04
C LEU A 307 -14.19 -3.85 19.87
N ASP A 308 -13.89 -5.13 19.86
CA ASP A 308 -14.88 -6.19 19.68
C ASP A 308 -15.34 -6.79 21.02
N ASN A 309 -16.60 -7.24 21.07
CA ASN A 309 -17.24 -7.83 22.25
C ASN A 309 -17.15 -6.94 23.51
N VAL A 310 -17.65 -5.70 23.42
CA VAL A 310 -17.77 -4.78 24.56
C VAL A 310 -19.12 -4.97 25.23
N ASP A 311 -19.14 -5.50 26.46
CA ASP A 311 -20.37 -5.75 27.21
C ASP A 311 -20.59 -4.78 28.39
N ASN A 312 -19.62 -3.90 28.68
CA ASN A 312 -19.74 -2.89 29.71
C ASN A 312 -19.06 -1.57 29.28
N ILE A 313 -19.78 -0.45 29.42
CA ILE A 313 -19.29 0.89 29.11
C ILE A 313 -18.03 1.28 29.92
N ASP A 314 -17.87 0.73 31.13
CA ASP A 314 -16.68 0.96 31.95
C ASP A 314 -15.40 0.50 31.24
N GLN A 315 -15.46 -0.54 30.41
CA GLN A 315 -14.32 -1.02 29.63
C GLN A 315 -13.79 0.05 28.66
N LEU A 316 -14.69 0.87 28.10
CA LEU A 316 -14.33 1.94 27.19
C LEU A 316 -13.63 3.08 27.92
N TYR A 317 -14.11 3.45 29.12
CA TYR A 317 -13.49 4.49 29.94
C TYR A 317 -12.06 4.13 30.35
N GLN A 318 -11.78 2.84 30.53
CA GLN A 318 -10.48 2.32 30.97
C GLN A 318 -9.40 2.35 29.88
N LEU A 319 -9.79 2.44 28.60
CA LEU A 319 -8.86 2.53 27.46
C LEU A 319 -8.31 3.94 27.21
N ALA A 320 -8.79 4.95 27.95
CA ALA A 320 -8.40 6.36 27.80
C ALA A 320 -8.64 6.96 26.40
N LEU A 321 -9.56 6.39 25.63
CA LEU A 321 -9.90 6.82 24.26
C LEU A 321 -10.94 7.95 24.26
N LYS A 322 -10.63 9.07 24.91
CA LYS A 322 -11.53 10.24 24.98
C LYS A 322 -11.49 11.00 23.65
N PRO A 323 -12.57 11.06 22.86
CA PRO A 323 -12.51 11.59 21.49
C PRO A 323 -11.96 13.02 21.39
N ASN A 324 -12.28 13.88 22.35
CA ASN A 324 -11.79 15.27 22.44
C ASN A 324 -10.28 15.39 22.73
N GLN A 325 -9.58 14.28 23.01
CA GLN A 325 -8.14 14.23 23.27
C GLN A 325 -7.36 13.50 22.17
N LEU A 326 -8.05 12.98 21.15
CA LEU A 326 -7.43 12.24 20.04
C LEU A 326 -7.19 13.16 18.83
N CYS A 327 -6.27 12.74 17.96
CA CYS A 327 -5.96 13.42 16.72
C CYS A 327 -7.16 13.38 15.77
N ALA A 328 -7.47 14.52 15.14
CA ALA A 328 -8.49 14.60 14.10
C ALA A 328 -8.21 13.60 12.97
N GLY A 329 -9.25 12.95 12.45
CA GLY A 329 -9.14 11.81 11.53
C GLY A 329 -9.02 10.45 12.22
N THR A 330 -8.97 10.37 13.55
CA THR A 330 -9.05 9.10 14.29
C THR A 330 -10.44 8.48 14.18
N ARG A 331 -10.51 7.15 14.06
CA ARG A 331 -11.76 6.37 14.00
C ARG A 331 -11.77 5.25 15.02
N ILE A 332 -12.85 5.17 15.78
CA ILE A 332 -13.07 4.11 16.78
C ILE A 332 -14.35 3.36 16.41
N ILE A 333 -14.26 2.04 16.27
CA ILE A 333 -15.39 1.15 16.02
C ILE A 333 -15.58 0.25 17.24
N ILE A 334 -16.81 0.15 17.73
CA ILE A 334 -17.15 -0.60 18.93
C ILE A 334 -18.26 -1.60 18.60
N ASN A 335 -18.01 -2.89 18.79
CA ASN A 335 -19.02 -3.92 18.64
C ASN A 335 -19.58 -4.32 20.02
N PHE A 336 -20.92 -4.29 20.16
CA PHE A 336 -21.66 -4.59 21.39
C PHE A 336 -22.32 -5.97 21.40
#